data_AF-A0A8S3I7F6-F1
#
_entry.id   AF-A0A8S3I7F6-F1
#
_cell.length_a   1.000
_cell.length_b   1.000
_cell.length_c   1.000
_cell.angle_alpha   90.00
_cell.angle_beta   90.00
_cell.angle_gamma   90.00
#
_symmetry.space_group_name_H-M   'P 1'
#
loop_
_entity.id
_entity.type
_entity.pdbx_description
1 polymer ?
#
loop_
_entity_poly.entity_id
_entity_poly.type
_entity_poly.pdbx_seq_one_letter_code
_entity_poly.pdbx_strand_id
1 'polypeptide(L)'
;MTGKVVRVKFFQIWNIECGTCLRILEGHEELVRCVRFDSKLIVSGAYDGKIKIWDLQAALDPRSQKSSLCMKTFTEHTGRVFRLQFDEFQIVSSSHDDTIICFNFLQPDMSTSYIRHHSSDSTNATSISNVDHTQVASSTATVQSTQETLQRQNSNL
;
A
#
# COMPACT_ATOMS: atom_id res chain seq x y z
N MET A 1 8.88 -17.69 -29.01
CA MET A 1 8.96 -18.19 -27.62
C MET A 1 8.03 -17.35 -26.76
N THR A 2 6.84 -17.85 -26.42
CA THR A 2 5.92 -17.17 -25.51
C THR A 2 6.41 -17.40 -24.08
N GLY A 3 7.00 -16.36 -23.47
CA GLY A 3 7.40 -16.41 -22.06
C GLY A 3 6.17 -16.58 -21.19
N LYS A 4 6.10 -17.67 -20.41
CA LYS A 4 5.11 -17.80 -19.34
C LYS A 4 5.46 -16.79 -18.25
N VAL A 5 4.63 -15.78 -18.06
CA VAL A 5 4.72 -14.89 -16.90
C VAL A 5 4.22 -15.67 -15.68
N VAL A 6 5.13 -16.04 -14.78
CA VAL A 6 4.76 -16.63 -13.48
C VAL A 6 4.33 -15.49 -12.57
N ARG A 7 3.04 -15.48 -12.19
CA ARG A 7 2.48 -14.53 -11.25
C ARG A 7 2.57 -15.11 -9.83
N VAL A 8 3.34 -14.46 -8.96
CA VAL A 8 3.46 -14.85 -7.54
C VAL A 8 2.43 -14.10 -6.69
N LYS A 9 1.56 -14.85 -6.02
CA LYS A 9 0.52 -14.35 -5.11
C LYS A 9 0.90 -14.44 -3.62
N PHE A 10 2.15 -14.76 -3.36
CA PHE A 10 2.71 -14.94 -2.03
C PHE A 10 4.03 -14.16 -1.93
N PHE A 11 4.47 -13.92 -0.71
CA PHE A 11 5.77 -13.33 -0.42
C PHE A 11 6.49 -14.12 0.66
N GLN A 12 7.79 -13.88 0.83
CA GLN A 12 8.64 -14.67 1.70
C GLN A 12 9.44 -13.77 2.63
N ILE A 13 9.67 -14.25 3.85
CA ILE A 13 10.61 -13.68 4.80
C ILE A 13 11.91 -14.45 4.69
N TRP A 14 13.02 -13.72 4.57
CA TRP A 14 14.35 -14.29 4.40
C TRP A 14 15.27 -13.82 5.52
N ASN A 15 16.11 -14.74 6.01
CA ASN A 15 17.29 -14.36 6.77
C ASN A 15 18.35 -13.89 5.76
N ILE A 16 18.78 -12.64 5.90
CA ILE A 16 19.74 -12.02 4.97
C ILE A 16 21.16 -12.57 5.18
N GLU A 17 21.54 -12.88 6.42
CA GLU A 17 22.89 -13.35 6.76
C GLU A 17 23.19 -14.72 6.16
N CYS A 18 22.24 -15.66 6.24
CA CYS A 18 22.43 -17.02 5.73
C CYS A 18 21.69 -17.30 4.41
N GLY A 19 20.92 -16.33 3.89
CA GLY A 19 20.19 -16.47 2.64
C GLY A 19 19.08 -17.53 2.67
N THR A 20 18.54 -17.85 3.86
CA THR A 20 17.52 -18.90 4.00
C THR A 20 16.12 -18.30 4.05
N CYS A 21 15.17 -18.97 3.40
CA CYS A 21 13.75 -18.62 3.49
C CYS A 21 13.21 -19.08 4.85
N LEU A 22 12.86 -18.12 5.71
CA LEU A 22 12.29 -18.39 7.03
C LEU A 22 10.82 -18.75 6.95
N ARG A 23 10.06 -18.05 6.09
CA ARG A 23 8.62 -18.29 5.95
C ARG A 23 8.07 -17.83 4.61
N ILE A 24 7.03 -18.53 4.16
CA ILE A 24 6.20 -18.15 3.01
C ILE A 24 4.84 -17.69 3.56
N LEU A 25 4.43 -16.48 3.17
CA LEU A 25 3.14 -15.90 3.52
C LEU A 25 2.22 -15.99 2.31
N GLU A 26 1.24 -16.89 2.42
CA GLU A 26 0.25 -17.18 1.39
C GLU A 26 -1.13 -16.75 1.89
N GLY A 27 -1.98 -16.25 0.99
CA GLY A 27 -3.35 -15.90 1.34
C GLY A 27 -3.99 -14.84 0.44
N HIS A 28 -3.19 -14.08 -0.31
CA HIS A 28 -3.73 -13.28 -1.41
C HIS A 28 -4.15 -14.19 -2.57
N GLU A 29 -5.25 -13.82 -3.22
CA GLU A 29 -5.80 -14.56 -4.36
C GLU A 29 -5.12 -14.14 -5.67
N GLU A 30 -4.56 -12.93 -5.69
CA GLU A 30 -3.88 -12.32 -6.83
C GLU A 30 -2.51 -11.76 -6.44
N LEU A 31 -1.82 -11.16 -7.42
CA LEU A 31 -0.48 -10.59 -7.27
C LEU A 31 -0.38 -9.61 -6.09
N VAL A 32 0.56 -9.88 -5.18
CA VAL A 32 0.93 -8.93 -4.11
C VAL A 32 1.71 -7.78 -4.74
N ARG A 33 1.19 -6.56 -4.61
CA ARG A 33 1.76 -5.38 -5.27
C ARG A 33 2.60 -4.51 -4.34
N CYS A 34 2.25 -4.47 -3.07
CA CYS A 34 2.92 -3.64 -2.08
C CYS A 34 2.95 -4.36 -0.72
N VAL A 35 4.08 -4.21 -0.03
CA VAL A 35 4.30 -4.75 1.32
C VAL A 35 5.02 -3.67 2.13
N ARG A 36 4.58 -3.49 3.37
CA ARG A 36 5.23 -2.68 4.42
C ARG A 36 5.30 -3.51 5.68
N PHE A 37 6.28 -3.25 6.53
CA PHE A 37 6.42 -3.95 7.81
C PHE A 37 7.13 -3.06 8.81
N ASP A 38 6.90 -3.32 10.09
CA ASP A 38 7.63 -2.77 11.22
C ASP A 38 8.15 -3.91 12.11
N SER A 39 8.39 -3.66 13.40
CA SER A 39 8.86 -4.69 14.33
C SER A 39 7.81 -5.72 14.74
N LYS A 40 6.53 -5.49 14.47
CA LYS A 40 5.41 -6.33 14.95
C LYS A 40 4.52 -6.84 13.83
N LEU A 41 4.28 -6.02 12.81
CA LEU A 41 3.28 -6.27 11.78
C LEU A 41 3.88 -6.21 10.39
N ILE A 42 3.26 -6.96 9.49
CA ILE A 42 3.41 -6.83 8.05
C ILE A 42 2.05 -6.41 7.50
N VAL A 43 2.04 -5.45 6.58
CA VAL A 43 0.85 -5.04 5.85
C VAL A 43 1.09 -5.22 4.36
N SER A 44 0.22 -5.95 3.69
CA SER A 44 0.31 -6.21 2.25
C SER A 44 -0.96 -5.79 1.52
N GLY A 45 -0.80 -5.24 0.32
CA GLY A 45 -1.88 -4.91 -0.60
C GLY A 45 -1.67 -5.59 -1.96
N ALA A 46 -2.75 -6.11 -2.53
CA ALA A 46 -2.70 -6.93 -3.74
C ALA A 46 -3.76 -6.55 -4.78
N TYR A 47 -3.69 -7.20 -5.93
CA TYR A 47 -4.61 -7.01 -7.05
C TYR A 47 -5.99 -7.65 -6.85
N ASP A 48 -6.17 -8.42 -5.78
CA ASP A 48 -7.48 -8.93 -5.32
C ASP A 48 -8.29 -7.85 -4.59
N GLY A 49 -7.76 -6.63 -4.49
CA GLY A 49 -8.35 -5.52 -3.74
C GLY A 49 -8.27 -5.68 -2.23
N LYS A 50 -7.58 -6.71 -1.75
CA LYS A 50 -7.47 -6.96 -0.31
C LYS A 50 -6.22 -6.32 0.25
N ILE A 51 -6.36 -5.82 1.47
CA ILE A 51 -5.23 -5.47 2.34
C ILE A 51 -5.19 -6.48 3.46
N LYS A 52 -4.04 -7.10 3.71
CA LYS A 52 -3.86 -8.09 4.76
C LYS A 52 -2.84 -7.61 5.78
N ILE A 53 -3.16 -7.80 7.05
CA ILE A 53 -2.26 -7.61 8.17
C ILE A 53 -1.80 -8.97 8.66
N TRP A 54 -0.50 -9.10 8.85
CA TRP A 54 0.15 -10.31 9.32
C TRP A 54 0.96 -10.03 10.57
N ASP A 55 1.00 -11.00 11.47
CA ASP A 55 1.86 -10.96 12.66
C ASP A 55 3.29 -11.35 12.26
N LEU A 56 4.23 -10.41 12.37
CA LEU A 56 5.63 -10.65 12.04
C LEU A 56 6.29 -11.60 13.05
N GLN A 57 5.98 -11.47 14.33
CA GLN A 57 6.59 -12.29 15.38
C GLN A 57 6.15 -13.75 15.23
N ALA A 58 4.85 -13.97 15.00
CA ALA A 58 4.34 -15.29 14.69
C ALA A 58 4.92 -15.84 13.38
N ALA A 59 5.17 -14.99 12.38
CA ALA A 59 5.79 -15.42 11.13
C ALA A 59 7.28 -15.79 11.29
N LEU A 60 7.96 -15.24 12.28
CA LEU A 60 9.35 -15.58 12.61
C LEU A 60 9.45 -16.82 13.52
N ASP A 61 8.42 -17.14 14.32
CA ASP A 61 8.40 -18.37 15.11
C ASP A 61 8.12 -19.61 14.22
N PRO A 62 9.07 -20.57 14.13
CA PRO A 62 8.87 -21.78 13.34
C PRO A 62 7.65 -22.61 13.74
N ARG A 63 7.21 -22.54 15.00
CA ARG A 63 6.13 -23.34 15.59
C ARG A 63 4.73 -22.79 15.27
N SER A 64 4.64 -21.54 14.82
CA SER A 64 3.36 -20.90 14.51
C SER A 64 2.69 -21.55 13.30
N GLN A 65 1.39 -21.78 13.39
CA GLN A 65 0.57 -22.30 12.31
C GLN A 65 0.43 -21.28 11.18
N LYS A 66 0.60 -21.72 9.92
CA LYS A 66 0.50 -20.85 8.74
C LYS A 66 -0.85 -20.13 8.64
N SER A 67 -1.94 -20.80 9.03
CA SER A 67 -3.29 -20.24 9.00
C SER A 67 -3.50 -19.09 9.99
N SER A 68 -2.68 -19.01 11.05
CA SER A 68 -2.82 -18.01 12.11
C SER A 68 -2.01 -16.73 11.86
N LEU A 69 -1.26 -16.66 10.75
CA LEU A 69 -0.38 -15.53 10.49
C LEU A 69 -1.14 -14.29 10.02
N CYS A 70 -2.23 -14.48 9.25
CA CYS A 70 -3.07 -13.39 8.78
C CYS A 70 -4.02 -12.97 9.90
N MET A 71 -3.75 -11.83 10.52
CA MET A 71 -4.54 -11.30 11.63
C MET A 71 -5.84 -10.67 11.13
N LYS A 72 -5.77 -9.90 10.04
CA LYS A 72 -6.90 -9.16 9.51
C LYS A 72 -6.84 -9.07 8.00
N THR A 73 -8.01 -9.12 7.36
CA THR A 73 -8.16 -8.86 5.93
C THR A 73 -9.20 -7.76 5.75
N PHE A 74 -8.83 -6.70 5.06
CA PHE A 74 -9.72 -5.64 4.62
C PHE A 74 -10.12 -5.87 3.18
N THR A 75 -11.41 -5.70 2.90
CA THR A 75 -12.03 -5.95 1.59
C THR A 75 -12.78 -4.72 1.08
N GLU A 76 -12.41 -3.55 1.58
CA GLU A 76 -13.12 -2.29 1.31
C GLU A 76 -12.82 -1.74 -0.09
N HIS A 77 -11.62 -1.99 -0.62
CA HIS A 77 -11.32 -1.66 -2.01
C HIS A 77 -12.05 -2.63 -2.95
N THR A 78 -12.67 -2.07 -3.98
CA THR A 78 -13.31 -2.82 -5.07
C THR A 78 -12.37 -3.01 -6.26
N GLY A 79 -11.23 -2.32 -6.26
CA GLY A 79 -10.18 -2.37 -7.28
C GLY A 79 -8.84 -2.84 -6.74
N ARG A 80 -7.82 -2.86 -7.60
CA ARG A 80 -6.46 -3.28 -7.27
C ARG A 80 -5.79 -2.30 -6.32
N VAL A 81 -5.14 -2.78 -5.25
CA VAL A 81 -4.34 -1.93 -4.36
C VAL A 81 -2.96 -1.67 -4.98
N PHE A 82 -2.60 -0.40 -5.13
CA PHE A 82 -1.36 0.02 -5.81
C PHE A 82 -0.28 0.60 -4.91
N ARG A 83 -0.67 1.31 -3.86
CA ARG A 83 0.24 1.93 -2.89
C ARG A 83 -0.27 1.64 -1.49
N LEU A 84 0.69 1.50 -0.59
CA LEU A 84 0.43 1.27 0.82
C LEU A 84 1.50 1.99 1.64
N GLN A 85 1.05 2.76 2.61
CA GLN A 85 1.84 3.31 3.70
C GLN A 85 1.25 2.81 5.03
N PHE A 86 2.11 2.64 6.01
CA PHE A 86 1.77 2.07 7.30
C PHE A 86 2.72 2.65 8.33
N ASP A 87 2.16 3.09 9.45
CA ASP A 87 2.86 3.49 10.67
C ASP A 87 2.17 2.86 11.90
N GLU A 88 2.60 3.23 13.09
CA GLU A 88 2.06 2.68 14.35
C GLU A 88 0.56 2.95 14.54
N PHE A 89 0.00 3.96 13.87
CA PHE A 89 -1.35 4.48 14.13
C PHE A 89 -2.31 4.23 12.98
N GLN A 90 -1.83 4.14 11.74
CA GLN A 90 -2.69 4.01 10.58
C GLN A 90 -2.08 3.23 9.41
N ILE A 91 -2.98 2.72 8.56
CA ILE A 91 -2.69 2.29 7.19
C ILE A 91 -3.33 3.28 6.23
N VAL A 92 -2.59 3.69 5.21
CA VAL A 92 -3.12 4.43 4.06
C VAL A 92 -2.89 3.62 2.80
N SER A 93 -3.96 3.35 2.05
CA SER A 93 -3.92 2.59 0.81
C SER A 93 -4.62 3.31 -0.33
N SER A 94 -4.07 3.20 -1.54
CA SER A 94 -4.70 3.71 -2.76
C SER A 94 -5.04 2.57 -3.71
N SER A 95 -6.18 2.67 -4.37
CA SER A 95 -6.69 1.63 -5.26
C SER A 95 -7.06 2.16 -6.65
N HIS A 96 -7.20 1.23 -7.60
CA HIS A 96 -7.72 1.48 -8.95
C HIS A 96 -9.21 1.86 -8.97
N ASP A 97 -9.92 1.74 -7.85
CA ASP A 97 -11.34 2.11 -7.71
C ASP A 97 -11.54 3.60 -7.37
N ASP A 98 -10.52 4.42 -7.59
CA ASP A 98 -10.50 5.86 -7.29
C ASP A 98 -10.70 6.20 -5.79
N THR A 99 -10.40 5.25 -4.90
CA THR A 99 -10.43 5.45 -3.46
C THR A 99 -9.05 5.43 -2.82
N ILE A 100 -8.90 6.28 -1.80
CA ILE A 100 -7.87 6.18 -0.77
C ILE A 100 -8.58 5.79 0.53
N ILE A 101 -8.08 4.74 1.17
CA ILE A 101 -8.62 4.28 2.45
C ILE A 101 -7.58 4.53 3.54
N CYS A 102 -8.03 5.16 4.62
CA CYS A 102 -7.26 5.35 5.84
C CYS A 102 -7.89 4.52 6.94
N PHE A 103 -7.14 3.53 7.44
CA PHE A 103 -7.54 2.69 8.55
C PHE A 103 -6.75 3.06 9.80
N ASN A 104 -7.41 3.41 10.90
CA ASN A 104 -6.76 3.79 12.16
C ASN A 104 -6.83 2.63 13.17
N PHE A 105 -5.69 2.25 13.75
CA PHE A 105 -5.59 1.19 14.76
C PHE A 105 -5.93 1.64 16.18
N LEU A 106 -5.82 2.92 16.46
CA LEU A 106 -6.02 3.49 17.81
C LEU A 106 -7.49 3.79 18.10
N GLN A 107 -8.34 3.84 17.07
CA GLN A 107 -9.75 4.09 17.26
C GLN A 107 -10.44 2.80 17.76
N PRO A 108 -11.10 2.83 18.93
CA PRO A 108 -11.73 1.64 19.53
C PRO A 108 -12.82 1.01 18.65
N ASP A 109 -13.42 1.80 17.76
CA ASP A 109 -14.44 1.36 16.81
C ASP A 109 -13.85 0.77 15.52
N MET A 110 -12.53 0.82 15.34
CA MET A 110 -11.83 0.44 14.11
C MET A 110 -12.45 1.12 12.88
N SER A 111 -12.94 2.35 13.02
CA SER A 111 -13.66 3.02 11.95
C SER A 111 -12.74 3.24 10.75
N THR A 112 -13.21 2.76 9.60
CA THR A 112 -12.52 2.95 8.34
C THR A 112 -12.98 4.26 7.76
N SER A 113 -12.05 5.20 7.59
CA SER A 113 -12.33 6.47 6.93
C SER A 113 -11.94 6.33 5.46
N TYR A 114 -12.89 6.57 4.55
CA TYR A 114 -12.63 6.54 3.11
C TYR A 114 -12.60 7.96 2.55
N ILE A 115 -11.61 8.22 1.71
CA ILE A 115 -11.53 9.44 0.91
C ILE A 115 -11.71 8.99 -0.54
N ARG A 116 -12.88 9.28 -1.11
CA ARG A 116 -13.14 9.03 -2.53
C ARG A 116 -12.66 10.24 -3.33
N HIS A 117 -11.71 10.02 -4.23
CA HIS A 117 -11.30 11.06 -5.17
C HIS A 117 -12.03 10.82 -6.49
N HIS A 118 -13.08 11.59 -6.79
CA HIS A 118 -13.69 11.57 -8.12
C HIS A 118 -12.75 12.25 -9.13
N SER A 119 -11.98 11.48 -9.90
CA SER A 119 -11.29 11.99 -11.08
C SER A 119 -11.95 11.41 -12.32
N SER A 120 -12.82 12.18 -12.98
CA SER A 120 -13.36 11.80 -14.29
C SER A 120 -12.30 11.81 -15.40
N ASP A 121 -11.10 12.32 -15.11
CA ASP A 121 -9.95 12.28 -16.01
C ASP A 121 -8.73 11.76 -15.26
N SER A 122 -8.13 10.69 -15.75
CA SER A 122 -7.06 9.91 -15.11
C SER A 122 -5.68 10.57 -15.16
N THR A 123 -5.57 11.90 -15.15
CA THR A 123 -4.27 12.57 -15.30
C THR A 123 -3.89 13.64 -14.29
N ASN A 124 -4.78 14.27 -13.53
CA ASN A 124 -4.35 15.38 -12.65
C ASN A 124 -5.20 15.52 -11.39
N ALA A 125 -4.80 14.81 -10.33
CA ALA A 125 -5.40 14.99 -9.01
C ALA A 125 -4.37 14.91 -7.88
N THR A 126 -4.02 16.08 -7.35
CA THR A 126 -3.33 16.24 -6.07
C THR A 126 -4.37 16.66 -5.04
N SER A 127 -4.83 15.73 -4.20
CA SER A 127 -5.58 16.08 -3.00
C SER A 127 -4.70 15.84 -1.78
N ILE A 128 -4.51 16.88 -0.97
CA ILE A 128 -3.92 16.81 0.36
C ILE A 128 -5.08 16.97 1.33
N SER A 129 -5.33 15.98 2.18
CA SER A 129 -6.27 16.13 3.29
C SER A 129 -5.53 16.13 4.61
N ASN A 130 -5.84 17.11 5.45
CA ASN A 130 -5.41 17.13 6.84
C ASN A 130 -6.37 16.25 7.64
N VAL A 131 -5.96 15.02 7.93
CA VAL A 131 -6.61 14.23 8.99
C VAL A 131 -5.63 14.24 10.16
N ASP A 132 -5.94 15.05 11.17
CA ASP A 132 -5.28 15.13 12.49
C ASP A 132 -3.80 14.73 12.50
N HIS A 133 -2.95 15.67 12.04
CA HIS A 133 -1.49 15.57 11.94
C HIS A 133 -0.88 14.68 10.83
N THR A 134 -1.69 14.01 10.01
CA THR A 134 -1.19 13.24 8.86
C THR A 134 -1.49 13.96 7.55
N GLN A 135 -0.44 14.31 6.79
CA GLN A 135 -0.58 14.76 5.41
C GLN A 135 -0.56 13.54 4.49
N VAL A 136 -1.70 13.19 3.89
CA VAL A 136 -1.76 12.20 2.82
C VAL A 136 -1.70 12.93 1.49
N ALA A 137 -0.62 12.76 0.74
CA ALA A 137 -0.46 13.32 -0.60
C ALA A 137 -0.50 12.19 -1.64
N SER A 138 -1.45 12.25 -2.57
CA SER A 138 -1.45 11.42 -3.76
C SER A 138 -0.66 12.12 -4.87
N SER A 139 0.41 11.50 -5.37
CA SER A 139 1.10 11.96 -6.58
C SER A 139 1.03 10.90 -7.68
N THR A 140 0.42 11.26 -8.80
CA THR A 140 0.68 10.64 -10.10
C THR A 140 1.72 11.49 -10.80
N ALA A 141 3.00 11.28 -10.48
CA ALA A 141 4.08 11.95 -11.20
C ALA A 141 4.35 11.22 -12.52
N THR A 142 3.90 11.82 -13.64
CA THR A 142 4.54 11.58 -14.94
C THR A 142 5.65 12.61 -15.08
N VAL A 143 6.90 12.15 -14.98
CA VAL A 143 8.06 12.96 -15.38
C VAL A 143 7.99 13.13 -16.90
N GLN A 144 7.57 14.29 -17.38
CA GLN A 144 7.93 14.75 -18.71
C GLN A 144 9.01 15.82 -18.55
N SER A 145 10.23 15.46 -18.95
CA SER A 145 11.28 16.43 -19.22
C SER A 145 10.81 17.37 -20.33
N THR A 146 10.83 18.68 -20.10
CA THR A 146 11.08 19.66 -21.15
C THR A 146 11.69 20.91 -20.52
N GLN A 147 12.83 21.30 -21.06
CA GLN A 147 13.56 22.51 -20.75
C GLN A 147 12.78 23.76 -21.22
N GLU A 148 13.20 24.92 -20.72
CA GLU A 148 12.91 26.29 -21.20
C GLU A 148 11.53 26.84 -20.76
N THR A 149 11.47 27.87 -19.92
CA THR A 149 11.56 29.25 -20.41
C THR A 149 12.07 30.22 -19.32
N LEU A 150 13.19 30.86 -19.64
CA LEU A 150 13.75 32.03 -18.97
C LEU A 150 12.87 33.28 -19.16
N GLN A 151 12.86 34.14 -18.14
CA GLN A 151 12.71 35.61 -18.19
C GLN A 151 11.44 36.23 -18.81
N ARG A 152 10.68 36.92 -17.93
CA ARG A 152 9.97 38.21 -18.07
C ARG A 152 8.86 38.16 -17.00
N GLN A 153 8.79 39.01 -15.98
CA GLN A 153 8.77 40.46 -16.03
C GLN A 153 9.28 41.04 -14.69
N ASN A 154 10.42 41.72 -14.72
CA ASN A 154 10.63 42.93 -13.93
C ASN A 154 10.35 44.10 -14.87
N SER A 155 9.18 44.72 -14.78
CA SER A 155 8.94 46.12 -15.19
C SER A 155 7.48 46.51 -14.93
N ASN A 156 7.32 47.61 -14.18
CA ASN A 156 6.16 48.49 -14.05
C ASN A 156 5.14 48.17 -12.95
N LEU A 157 5.40 48.65 -11.73
CA LEU A 157 5.01 50.00 -11.28
C LEU A 157 5.91 50.45 -10.13
#